data_AF-A0AA90VG58-F1
#
_entry.id   AF-A0AA90VG58-F1
#
_cell.length_a   1.000
_cell.length_b   1.000
_cell.length_c   1.000
_cell.angle_alpha   90.00
_cell.angle_beta   90.00
_cell.angle_gamma   90.00
#
_symmetry.space_group_name_H-M   'P 1'
#
loop_
_entity.id
_entity.type
_entity.pdbx_description
1 polymer ?
#
loop_
_entity_poly.entity_id
_entity_poly.type
_entity_poly.pdbx_seq_one_letter_code
_entity_poly.pdbx_strand_id
1 'polypeptide(L)'
;MSKASTTRTIKFIAKAGTYTALIMCPDGDIYQEWEGTESDVTKVFPNFEQTKPKLNFVCMSSRVAEGVATPDSMQYFFNGTKIEFNGDTSSGIFAGYFKKFAPSGDNIYYGLQIVKNLVKIAGFAPVTIRMVAAISYGTQSDNIQATYTIPVQKATGTSYRVTIAAGDNKGFVITDKGGSCVLKAMAYQNYEEITKDLTYVWEKMGASGWEVINGQTAQTLTVLGSSIDTYGEYRVTVNRSGVEIGKDIQGVMDASDPYDIDARPTPEDEAISEDESGNGKVTYTPWIVKRGTNTQVVKDAKFFFVVKDAAGVLLNGKADRKTAVASYAVTRDMCLQSGGDISVTITSES
;
A
#
# COMPACT_ATOMS: atom_id res chain seq x y z
N MET A 1 -5.82 0.13 -19.99
CA MET A 1 -4.77 -0.72 -20.58
C MET A 1 -3.46 -0.45 -19.85
N SER A 2 -3.06 -1.34 -18.94
CA SER A 2 -1.77 -1.26 -18.23
C SER A 2 -0.64 -1.79 -19.10
N LYS A 3 0.56 -1.23 -18.95
CA LYS A 3 1.77 -1.62 -19.71
C LYS A 3 2.86 -2.02 -18.71
N ALA A 4 3.21 -3.30 -18.68
CA ALA A 4 4.33 -3.81 -17.89
C ALA A 4 5.60 -3.87 -18.75
N SER A 5 6.76 -3.49 -18.22
CA SER A 5 8.04 -3.62 -18.93
C SER A 5 9.21 -3.94 -17.99
N THR A 6 10.24 -4.64 -18.48
CA THR A 6 11.41 -5.07 -17.69
C THR A 6 12.73 -4.85 -18.44
N THR A 7 13.88 -4.74 -17.77
CA THR A 7 15.22 -4.58 -18.38
C THR A 7 16.30 -5.21 -17.46
N ARG A 8 17.46 -5.61 -17.99
CA ARG A 8 18.57 -6.22 -17.23
C ARG A 8 19.95 -5.66 -17.63
N THR A 9 20.77 -5.26 -16.66
CA THR A 9 22.22 -4.94 -16.78
C THR A 9 22.88 -4.93 -15.38
N ILE A 10 24.20 -5.06 -15.31
CA ILE A 10 25.01 -5.19 -14.08
C ILE A 10 26.15 -4.15 -14.08
N LYS A 11 26.49 -3.41 -13.01
CA LYS A 11 25.81 -3.06 -11.74
C LYS A 11 26.43 -1.75 -11.21
N PHE A 12 25.64 -0.85 -10.63
CA PHE A 12 26.12 0.28 -9.80
C PHE A 12 25.11 0.53 -8.68
N ILE A 13 25.58 0.91 -7.47
CA ILE A 13 24.75 0.86 -6.26
C ILE A 13 23.80 2.06 -6.19
N ALA A 14 22.60 1.87 -6.73
CA ALA A 14 21.43 2.69 -6.40
C ALA A 14 20.83 2.24 -5.05
N LYS A 15 20.13 3.17 -4.38
CA LYS A 15 19.39 2.92 -3.13
C LYS A 15 18.32 1.82 -3.30
N ALA A 16 17.73 1.39 -2.19
CA ALA A 16 16.71 0.34 -2.12
C ALA A 16 15.38 0.62 -2.87
N GLY A 17 15.33 1.57 -3.81
CA GLY A 17 14.10 2.11 -4.38
C GLY A 17 13.65 3.35 -3.61
N THR A 18 12.50 3.91 -3.99
CA THR A 18 11.79 4.91 -3.19
C THR A 18 10.61 4.20 -2.54
N TYR A 19 10.48 4.26 -1.22
CA TYR A 19 9.33 3.70 -0.52
C TYR A 19 8.39 4.80 -0.03
N THR A 20 7.09 4.56 -0.14
CA THR A 20 6.03 5.42 0.42
C THR A 20 5.32 4.62 1.49
N ALA A 21 5.46 5.02 2.75
CA ALA A 21 4.80 4.36 3.87
C ALA A 21 3.78 5.27 4.56
N LEU A 22 2.72 4.65 5.04
CA LEU A 22 1.62 5.28 5.77
C LEU A 22 1.04 4.29 6.79
N ILE A 23 0.30 4.80 7.77
CA ILE A 23 -0.41 3.98 8.75
C ILE A 23 -1.91 4.19 8.55
N MET A 24 -2.63 3.09 8.34
CA MET A 24 -4.10 3.09 8.20
C MET A 24 -4.75 2.42 9.41
N CYS A 25 -5.88 2.97 9.86
CA CYS A 25 -6.73 2.36 10.87
C CYS A 25 -8.04 1.89 10.20
N PRO A 26 -8.30 0.58 10.03
CA PRO A 26 -9.54 0.11 9.41
C PRO A 26 -10.82 0.53 10.17
N ASP A 27 -10.69 0.81 11.47
CA ASP A 27 -11.80 1.28 12.32
C ASP A 27 -12.15 2.76 12.09
N GLY A 28 -11.43 3.45 11.20
CA GLY A 28 -11.52 4.88 10.95
C GLY A 28 -10.60 5.70 11.85
N ASP A 29 -10.88 7.00 11.94
CA ASP A 29 -9.99 7.97 12.56
C ASP A 29 -10.07 7.90 14.10
N ILE A 30 -9.00 7.43 14.74
CA ILE A 30 -8.99 7.16 16.18
C ILE A 30 -8.55 8.37 16.99
N TYR A 31 -9.22 8.57 18.11
CA TYR A 31 -9.00 9.66 19.06
C TYR A 31 -9.29 9.16 20.48
N GLN A 32 -8.90 9.92 21.51
CA GLN A 32 -9.46 9.76 22.86
C GLN A 32 -9.84 11.10 23.48
N GLU A 33 -11.05 11.15 24.01
CA GLU A 33 -11.54 12.23 24.87
C GLU A 33 -11.72 11.71 26.30
N TRP A 34 -11.65 12.62 27.28
CA TRP A 34 -11.72 12.27 28.70
C TRP A 34 -12.48 13.28 29.57
N GLU A 35 -13.15 12.77 30.60
CA GLU A 35 -13.91 13.55 31.60
C GLU A 35 -13.18 13.59 32.95
N GLY A 36 -13.51 14.58 33.78
CA GLY A 36 -12.99 14.74 35.14
C GLY A 36 -11.79 15.71 35.22
N THR A 37 -10.75 15.29 35.92
CA THR A 37 -9.49 16.04 36.15
C THR A 37 -8.28 15.17 35.82
N GLU A 38 -7.10 15.76 35.67
CA GLU A 38 -5.88 14.97 35.39
C GLU A 38 -5.52 14.02 36.56
N SER A 39 -5.83 14.43 37.80
CA SER A 39 -5.70 13.58 38.98
C SER A 39 -6.80 12.52 39.11
N ASP A 40 -8.00 12.79 38.60
CA ASP A 40 -9.17 11.90 38.67
C ASP A 40 -9.95 11.91 37.35
N VAL A 41 -9.57 10.99 36.45
CA VAL A 41 -10.23 10.77 35.16
C VAL A 41 -11.41 9.85 35.37
N THR A 42 -12.62 10.38 35.24
CA THR A 42 -13.87 9.66 35.50
C THR A 42 -14.30 8.78 34.33
N LYS A 43 -13.91 9.16 33.10
CA LYS A 43 -14.30 8.48 31.86
C LYS A 43 -13.29 8.74 30.75
N VAL A 44 -13.13 7.76 29.85
CA VAL A 44 -12.34 7.86 28.62
C VAL A 44 -13.14 7.23 27.47
N PHE A 45 -13.12 7.86 26.29
CA PHE A 45 -13.89 7.40 25.13
C PHE A 45 -13.25 7.84 23.80
N PRO A 46 -13.38 7.04 22.72
CA PRO A 46 -13.75 5.62 22.72
C PRO A 46 -12.83 4.79 23.63
N ASN A 47 -13.41 3.78 24.29
CA ASN A 47 -12.68 2.93 25.23
C ASN A 47 -11.87 1.88 24.46
N PHE A 48 -10.56 2.10 24.34
CA PHE A 48 -9.66 1.22 23.59
C PHE A 48 -9.48 -0.16 24.24
N GLU A 49 -9.86 -0.35 25.51
CA GLU A 49 -9.89 -1.68 26.14
C GLU A 49 -11.05 -2.54 25.63
N GLN A 50 -12.06 -1.91 25.00
CA GLN A 50 -13.19 -2.57 24.35
C GLN A 50 -13.00 -2.62 22.83
N THR A 51 -12.76 -1.48 22.18
CA THR A 51 -12.66 -1.41 20.70
C THR A 51 -11.37 -1.99 20.15
N LYS A 52 -10.26 -1.88 20.91
CA LYS A 52 -8.93 -2.43 20.59
C LYS A 52 -8.46 -2.15 19.15
N PRO A 53 -8.40 -0.86 18.73
CA PRO A 53 -8.20 -0.50 17.35
C PRO A 53 -6.84 -0.94 16.80
N LYS A 54 -6.80 -1.20 15.50
CA LYS A 54 -5.59 -1.70 14.80
C LYS A 54 -5.02 -0.65 13.86
N LEU A 55 -3.71 -0.43 13.96
CA LEU A 55 -2.94 0.41 13.06
C LEU A 55 -2.10 -0.48 12.13
N ASN A 56 -2.46 -0.52 10.85
CA ASN A 56 -1.77 -1.26 9.79
C ASN A 56 -0.66 -0.40 9.19
N PHE A 57 0.55 -0.93 9.10
CA PHE A 57 1.65 -0.30 8.37
C PHE A 57 1.59 -0.70 6.90
N VAL A 58 1.21 0.24 6.05
CA VAL A 58 1.15 0.05 4.59
C VAL A 58 2.39 0.73 4.00
N CYS A 59 3.36 -0.07 3.55
CA CYS A 59 4.54 0.44 2.87
C CYS A 59 4.52 -0.03 1.42
N MET A 60 4.56 0.92 0.49
CA MET A 60 4.65 0.65 -0.93
C MET A 60 6.05 0.89 -1.44
N SER A 61 6.49 0.06 -2.37
CA SER A 61 7.74 0.27 -3.10
C SER A 61 7.47 0.93 -4.44
N SER A 62 8.29 1.90 -4.83
CA SER A 62 8.35 2.40 -6.23
C SER A 62 8.95 1.36 -7.18
N ARG A 63 9.39 0.20 -6.68
CA ARG A 63 9.90 -0.90 -7.48
C ARG A 63 8.75 -1.80 -7.91
N VAL A 64 8.68 -2.02 -9.22
CA VAL A 64 7.65 -2.78 -9.93
C VAL A 64 7.43 -4.19 -9.35
N ALA A 65 8.41 -4.79 -8.68
CA ALA A 65 8.34 -6.15 -8.14
C ALA A 65 7.69 -6.28 -6.74
N GLU A 66 7.67 -5.22 -5.93
CA GLU A 66 7.38 -5.34 -4.48
C GLU A 66 5.93 -4.98 -4.12
N GLY A 67 5.28 -4.02 -4.80
CA GLY A 67 3.92 -3.60 -4.44
C GLY A 67 3.85 -3.08 -3.00
N VAL A 68 3.06 -3.76 -2.13
CA VAL A 68 3.18 -3.60 -0.68
C VAL A 68 4.43 -4.36 -0.21
N ALA A 69 5.48 -3.61 0.12
CA ALA A 69 6.74 -4.15 0.60
C ALA A 69 6.54 -4.85 1.96
N THR A 70 7.11 -6.06 2.08
CA THR A 70 7.14 -6.83 3.34
C THR A 70 8.41 -6.47 4.11
N PRO A 71 8.30 -5.87 5.31
CA PRO A 71 9.46 -5.59 6.16
C PRO A 71 10.15 -6.87 6.66
N ASP A 72 11.48 -6.83 6.78
CA ASP A 72 12.26 -7.87 7.48
C ASP A 72 12.01 -7.82 8.99
N SER A 73 11.82 -6.61 9.52
CA SER A 73 11.49 -6.38 10.91
C SER A 73 10.78 -5.03 11.10
N MET A 74 10.05 -4.92 12.22
CA MET A 74 9.29 -3.73 12.59
C MET A 74 9.72 -3.22 13.96
N GLN A 75 9.88 -1.90 14.07
CA GLN A 75 10.01 -1.18 15.33
C GLN A 75 8.83 -0.22 15.51
N TYR A 76 8.40 -0.05 16.75
CA TYR A 76 7.22 0.74 17.12
C TYR A 76 7.60 1.75 18.20
N PHE A 77 7.07 2.97 18.10
CA PHE A 77 7.39 4.06 19.01
C PHE A 77 6.11 4.79 19.43
N PHE A 78 6.03 5.17 20.70
CA PHE A 78 5.00 6.01 21.29
C PHE A 78 5.64 7.31 21.77
N ASN A 79 5.20 8.46 21.24
CA ASN A 79 5.74 9.79 21.56
C ASN A 79 7.29 9.82 21.49
N GLY A 80 7.84 9.23 20.44
CA GLY A 80 9.30 9.10 20.20
C GLY A 80 10.00 8.00 20.99
N THR A 81 9.40 7.47 22.06
CA THR A 81 9.99 6.39 22.88
C THR A 81 9.70 5.02 22.29
N LYS A 82 10.71 4.16 22.17
CA LYS A 82 10.55 2.80 21.61
C LYS A 82 9.66 1.94 22.52
N ILE A 83 8.75 1.19 21.90
CA ILE A 83 7.92 0.18 22.56
C ILE A 83 8.69 -1.14 22.53
N GLU A 84 9.04 -1.66 23.70
CA GLU A 84 9.67 -2.98 23.85
C GLU A 84 8.61 -4.07 24.02
N PHE A 85 8.84 -5.27 23.49
CA PHE A 85 7.87 -6.37 23.49
C PHE A 85 8.46 -7.64 24.11
N ASN A 86 7.62 -8.37 24.85
CA ASN A 86 7.87 -9.76 25.25
C ASN A 86 6.84 -10.65 24.51
N GLY A 87 7.32 -11.48 23.59
CA GLY A 87 6.48 -12.04 22.53
C GLY A 87 5.85 -10.92 21.71
N ASP A 88 4.52 -10.95 21.58
CA ASP A 88 3.74 -9.94 20.86
C ASP A 88 3.19 -8.82 21.74
N THR A 89 3.27 -8.94 23.07
CA THR A 89 2.71 -7.96 24.00
C THR A 89 3.80 -6.99 24.47
N SER A 90 3.46 -5.70 24.47
CA SER A 90 4.33 -4.63 24.97
C SER A 90 4.70 -4.81 26.45
N SER A 91 5.89 -4.34 26.81
CA SER A 91 6.56 -4.53 28.09
C SER A 91 7.20 -3.22 28.58
N GLY A 92 7.89 -3.26 29.73
CA GLY A 92 8.51 -2.07 30.32
C GLY A 92 7.48 -0.99 30.66
N ILE A 93 7.78 0.27 30.34
CA ILE A 93 6.90 1.42 30.61
C ILE A 93 5.53 1.32 29.91
N PHE A 94 5.44 0.58 28.80
CA PHE A 94 4.20 0.39 28.03
C PHE A 94 3.54 -0.97 28.29
N ALA A 95 3.81 -1.63 29.42
CA ALA A 95 3.38 -3.00 29.68
C ALA A 95 1.88 -3.27 29.43
N GLY A 96 1.60 -4.10 28.43
CA GLY A 96 0.25 -4.50 28.03
C GLY A 96 -0.61 -3.40 27.40
N TYR A 97 -0.05 -2.25 27.00
CA TYR A 97 -0.79 -1.19 26.29
C TYR A 97 -1.00 -1.50 24.82
N PHE A 98 -0.06 -2.23 24.23
CA PHE A 98 -0.02 -2.55 22.80
C PHE A 98 0.27 -4.03 22.54
N LYS A 99 -0.18 -4.52 21.39
CA LYS A 99 0.26 -5.78 20.79
C LYS A 99 0.73 -5.54 19.36
N LYS A 100 1.91 -6.02 18.99
CA LYS A 100 2.30 -6.07 17.57
C LYS A 100 1.54 -7.21 16.88
N PHE A 101 1.36 -7.12 15.58
CA PHE A 101 0.88 -8.23 14.76
C PHE A 101 1.61 -8.28 13.42
N ALA A 102 1.65 -9.48 12.85
CA ALA A 102 2.21 -9.79 11.54
C ALA A 102 1.07 -10.14 10.55
N PRO A 103 1.35 -10.21 9.24
CA PRO A 103 0.39 -10.68 8.25
C PRO A 103 -0.20 -12.05 8.61
N SER A 104 -1.52 -12.17 8.61
CA SER A 104 -2.26 -13.39 8.97
C SER A 104 -3.71 -13.34 8.49
N GLY A 105 -4.19 -14.40 7.83
CA GLY A 105 -5.53 -14.44 7.25
C GLY A 105 -5.71 -13.36 6.18
N ASP A 106 -6.85 -12.65 6.23
CA ASP A 106 -7.15 -11.54 5.31
C ASP A 106 -6.28 -10.30 5.55
N ASN A 107 -5.67 -10.14 6.74
CA ASN A 107 -4.78 -9.02 7.02
C ASN A 107 -3.36 -9.31 6.49
N ILE A 108 -2.97 -8.64 5.41
CA ILE A 108 -1.64 -8.77 4.80
C ILE A 108 -0.59 -7.81 5.38
N TYR A 109 -0.93 -7.01 6.40
CA TYR A 109 -0.06 -5.95 6.93
C TYR A 109 0.55 -6.32 8.29
N TYR A 110 1.79 -5.89 8.53
CA TYR A 110 2.30 -5.71 9.89
C TYR A 110 1.61 -4.52 10.55
N GLY A 111 1.54 -4.52 11.88
CA GLY A 111 0.93 -3.39 12.58
C GLY A 111 0.99 -3.46 14.09
N LEU A 112 0.25 -2.54 14.71
CA LEU A 112 0.14 -2.36 16.15
C LEU A 112 -1.33 -2.27 16.55
N GLN A 113 -1.78 -3.15 17.43
CA GLN A 113 -3.07 -3.06 18.09
C GLN A 113 -2.91 -2.30 19.41
N ILE A 114 -3.78 -1.33 19.65
CA ILE A 114 -3.89 -0.61 20.93
C ILE A 114 -4.86 -1.41 21.81
N VAL A 115 -4.48 -1.67 23.06
CA VAL A 115 -5.19 -2.59 23.97
C VAL A 115 -5.64 -1.89 25.26
N LYS A 116 -5.11 -0.70 25.55
CA LYS A 116 -5.46 0.11 26.73
C LYS A 116 -5.70 1.57 26.36
N ASN A 117 -6.45 2.27 27.21
CA ASN A 117 -6.67 3.71 27.11
C ASN A 117 -5.34 4.48 27.28
N LEU A 118 -5.04 5.35 26.32
CA LEU A 118 -3.77 6.07 26.20
C LEU A 118 -3.72 7.37 27.02
N VAL A 119 -4.87 7.99 27.34
CA VAL A 119 -4.98 9.32 27.98
C VAL A 119 -3.94 9.58 29.08
N LYS A 120 -3.84 8.70 30.08
CA LYS A 120 -2.92 8.88 31.22
C LYS A 120 -1.45 8.65 30.84
N ILE A 121 -1.13 7.65 30.01
CA ILE A 121 0.25 7.36 29.58
C ILE A 121 0.77 8.35 28.53
N ALA A 122 -0.14 9.05 27.86
CA ALA A 122 0.13 10.18 26.98
C ALA A 122 0.37 11.51 27.73
N GLY A 123 0.14 11.55 29.05
CA GLY A 123 0.20 12.79 29.83
C GLY A 123 -0.84 13.82 29.37
N PHE A 124 -2.04 13.36 28.98
CA PHE A 124 -3.16 14.20 28.49
C PHE A 124 -2.90 14.98 27.19
N ALA A 125 -1.76 14.73 26.53
CA ALA A 125 -1.39 15.32 25.25
C ALA A 125 -1.65 14.35 24.06
N PRO A 126 -1.82 14.85 22.82
CA PRO A 126 -1.92 14.01 21.62
C PRO A 126 -0.79 12.99 21.52
N VAL A 127 -1.12 11.79 21.05
CA VAL A 127 -0.17 10.69 20.88
C VAL A 127 0.33 10.63 19.45
N THR A 128 1.62 10.35 19.30
CA THR A 128 2.25 10.01 18.02
C THR A 128 2.72 8.57 18.05
N ILE A 129 2.08 7.71 17.25
CA ILE A 129 2.56 6.36 16.96
C ILE A 129 3.44 6.43 15.72
N ARG A 130 4.71 6.04 15.83
CA ARG A 130 5.61 5.91 14.69
C ARG A 130 6.00 4.44 14.52
N MET A 131 5.91 3.95 13.29
CA MET A 131 6.35 2.62 12.91
C MET A 131 7.53 2.74 11.94
N VAL A 132 8.53 1.87 12.11
CA VAL A 132 9.74 1.82 11.28
C VAL A 132 9.92 0.39 10.80
N ALA A 133 9.90 0.20 9.49
CA ALA A 133 10.20 -1.03 8.80
C ALA A 133 11.67 -1.04 8.36
N ALA A 134 12.41 -2.07 8.75
CA ALA A 134 13.64 -2.42 8.03
C ALA A 134 13.24 -3.18 6.76
N ILE A 135 13.74 -2.74 5.61
CA ILE A 135 13.50 -3.38 4.30
C ILE A 135 14.85 -3.59 3.62
N SER A 136 15.18 -4.85 3.35
CA SER A 136 16.44 -5.24 2.74
C SER A 136 16.26 -5.77 1.33
N TYR A 137 17.24 -5.45 0.48
CA TYR A 137 17.29 -5.92 -0.89
C TYR A 137 18.72 -6.33 -1.26
N GLY A 138 18.94 -7.63 -1.41
CA GLY A 138 20.27 -8.20 -1.57
C GLY A 138 21.14 -7.90 -0.35
N THR A 139 22.16 -7.05 -0.52
CA THR A 139 23.09 -6.64 0.56
C THR A 139 22.82 -5.25 1.12
N GLN A 140 21.75 -4.57 0.66
CA GLN A 140 21.36 -3.24 1.13
C GLN A 140 20.17 -3.34 2.08
N SER A 141 20.09 -2.43 3.05
CA SER A 141 18.95 -2.31 3.98
C SER A 141 18.63 -0.84 4.21
N ASP A 142 17.33 -0.50 4.27
CA ASP A 142 16.83 0.85 4.51
C ASP A 142 15.74 0.84 5.61
N ASN A 143 15.55 1.96 6.28
CA ASN A 143 14.56 2.11 7.36
C ASN A 143 13.44 3.05 6.93
N ILE A 144 12.32 2.47 6.50
CA ILE A 144 11.15 3.21 6.03
C ILE A 144 10.20 3.44 7.18
N GLN A 145 9.74 4.67 7.37
CA GLN A 145 8.92 5.03 8.53
C GLN A 145 7.63 5.74 8.15
N ALA A 146 6.61 5.55 8.97
CA ALA A 146 5.34 6.24 8.89
C ALA A 146 4.86 6.62 10.30
N THR A 147 4.01 7.64 10.37
CA THR A 147 3.55 8.24 11.62
C THR A 147 2.03 8.41 11.58
N TYR A 148 1.37 8.07 12.69
CA TYR A 148 -0.06 8.27 12.93
C TYR A 148 -0.24 9.09 14.21
N THR A 149 -1.09 10.11 14.18
CA THR A 149 -1.36 10.96 15.34
C THR A 149 -2.76 10.68 15.87
N ILE A 150 -2.87 10.37 17.15
CA ILE A 150 -4.13 10.12 17.87
C ILE A 150 -4.40 11.36 18.72
N PRO A 151 -5.44 12.17 18.42
CA PRO A 151 -5.81 13.29 19.27
C PRO A 151 -6.19 12.80 20.67
N VAL A 152 -5.67 13.47 21.70
CA VAL A 152 -6.08 13.30 23.09
C VAL A 152 -6.50 14.67 23.61
N GLN A 153 -7.74 14.81 24.07
CA GLN A 153 -8.27 16.10 24.53
C GLN A 153 -9.32 15.94 25.63
N LYS A 154 -9.55 17.00 26.41
CA LYS A 154 -10.61 17.00 27.42
C LYS A 154 -11.98 17.14 26.76
N ALA A 155 -12.95 16.37 27.24
CA ALA A 155 -14.33 16.44 26.78
C ALA A 155 -14.96 17.81 27.08
N THR A 156 -15.65 18.39 26.08
CA THR A 156 -16.28 19.72 26.18
C THR A 156 -17.81 19.67 26.23
N GLY A 157 -18.42 18.50 26.09
CA GLY A 157 -19.87 18.29 26.14
C GLY A 157 -20.36 17.41 24.99
N THR A 158 -21.61 17.63 24.55
CA THR A 158 -22.30 16.88 23.49
C THR A 158 -21.66 17.11 22.12
N SER A 159 -20.53 16.47 21.84
CA SER A 159 -19.91 16.44 20.52
C SER A 159 -20.59 15.41 19.62
N TYR A 160 -20.91 15.83 18.39
CA TYR A 160 -21.07 14.89 17.28
C TYR A 160 -19.67 14.55 16.75
N ARG A 161 -19.45 13.28 16.42
CA ARG A 161 -18.25 12.83 15.71
C ARG A 161 -18.67 12.08 14.45
N VAL A 162 -18.08 12.44 13.33
CA VAL A 162 -18.16 11.67 12.09
C VAL A 162 -16.80 11.02 11.87
N THR A 163 -16.78 9.79 11.37
CA THR A 163 -15.57 9.21 10.78
C THR A 163 -15.89 8.27 9.62
N ILE A 164 -14.93 8.06 8.71
CA ILE A 164 -14.97 7.03 7.68
C ILE A 164 -14.21 5.80 8.18
N ALA A 165 -14.93 4.72 8.47
CA ALA A 165 -14.36 3.40 8.73
C ALA A 165 -14.31 2.56 7.43
N ALA A 166 -13.56 1.46 7.44
CA ALA A 166 -13.58 0.49 6.36
C ALA A 166 -14.92 -0.25 6.34
N GLY A 167 -15.58 -0.28 5.18
CA GLY A 167 -16.79 -1.08 4.95
C GLY A 167 -16.50 -2.52 4.54
N ASP A 168 -15.22 -2.90 4.43
CA ASP A 168 -14.73 -4.23 4.07
C ASP A 168 -13.41 -4.57 4.79
N ASN A 169 -12.91 -5.79 4.59
CA ASN A 169 -11.67 -6.27 5.20
C ASN A 169 -10.39 -5.66 4.58
N LYS A 170 -10.49 -4.74 3.61
CA LYS A 170 -9.32 -4.26 2.84
C LYS A 170 -8.67 -3.01 3.43
N GLY A 171 -9.30 -2.38 4.42
CA GLY A 171 -8.69 -1.29 5.21
C GLY A 171 -8.23 -0.12 4.35
N PHE A 172 -9.05 0.31 3.38
CA PHE A 172 -8.78 1.40 2.43
C PHE A 172 -7.68 1.16 1.39
N VAL A 173 -7.26 -0.10 1.18
CA VAL A 173 -6.27 -0.46 0.15
C VAL A 173 -6.89 -1.34 -0.93
N ILE A 174 -6.66 -1.00 -2.19
CA ILE A 174 -7.07 -1.78 -3.36
C ILE A 174 -5.85 -2.60 -3.82
N THR A 175 -5.94 -3.92 -3.66
CA THR A 175 -4.82 -4.87 -3.90
C THR A 175 -4.90 -5.62 -5.22
N ASP A 176 -6.07 -5.66 -5.86
CA ASP A 176 -6.35 -6.46 -7.07
C ASP A 176 -6.75 -5.56 -8.25
N LYS A 177 -6.23 -5.81 -9.45
CA LYS A 177 -6.40 -4.86 -10.56
C LYS A 177 -7.86 -4.74 -11.00
N GLY A 178 -8.35 -3.51 -11.04
CA GLY A 178 -9.77 -3.23 -11.30
C GLY A 178 -10.69 -3.61 -10.13
N GLY A 179 -10.12 -4.00 -8.99
CA GLY A 179 -10.85 -4.19 -7.74
C GLY A 179 -11.28 -2.87 -7.11
N SER A 180 -11.76 -2.98 -5.88
CA SER A 180 -12.31 -1.88 -5.09
C SER A 180 -12.04 -2.06 -3.61
N CYS A 181 -12.25 -1.01 -2.84
CA CYS A 181 -12.52 -1.08 -1.40
C CYS A 181 -13.80 -0.30 -1.05
N VAL A 182 -14.32 -0.51 0.15
CA VAL A 182 -15.54 0.17 0.63
C VAL A 182 -15.20 1.13 1.77
N LEU A 183 -15.68 2.37 1.65
CA LEU A 183 -15.73 3.36 2.73
C LEU A 183 -17.09 3.29 3.41
N LYS A 184 -17.15 3.39 4.74
CA LYS A 184 -18.40 3.45 5.53
C LYS A 184 -18.38 4.66 6.46
N ALA A 185 -19.32 5.58 6.27
CA ALA A 185 -19.51 6.70 7.17
C ALA A 185 -20.14 6.22 8.50
N MET A 186 -19.51 6.57 9.61
CA MET A 186 -19.93 6.32 10.97
C MET A 186 -20.19 7.67 11.64
N ALA A 187 -21.30 7.79 12.37
CA ALA A 187 -21.62 8.99 13.13
C ALA A 187 -21.94 8.62 14.57
N TYR A 188 -21.43 9.41 15.51
CA TYR A 188 -21.58 9.18 16.94
C TYR A 188 -22.08 10.45 17.64
N GLN A 189 -22.92 10.28 18.66
CA GLN A 189 -23.30 11.33 19.60
C GLN A 189 -23.13 10.79 21.00
N ASN A 190 -22.38 11.51 21.85
CA ASN A 190 -22.06 11.04 23.20
C ASN A 190 -21.51 9.60 23.21
N TYR A 191 -20.72 9.27 22.18
CA TYR A 191 -19.98 8.01 22.01
C TYR A 191 -20.83 6.78 21.68
N GLU A 192 -22.13 6.96 21.45
CA GLU A 192 -23.05 5.94 20.90
C GLU A 192 -23.24 6.15 19.38
N GLU A 193 -23.33 5.06 18.61
CA GLU A 193 -23.53 5.12 17.15
C GLU A 193 -24.95 5.65 16.80
N ILE A 194 -25.00 6.68 15.96
CA ILE A 194 -26.24 7.20 15.41
C ILE A 194 -26.58 6.38 14.16
N THR A 195 -27.70 5.67 14.20
CA THR A 195 -28.14 4.77 13.12
C THR A 195 -29.42 5.24 12.40
N LYS A 196 -29.92 6.44 12.72
CA LYS A 196 -31.21 6.97 12.23
C LYS A 196 -31.13 8.44 11.82
N ASP A 197 -32.00 8.80 10.89
CA ASP A 197 -32.21 10.17 10.38
C ASP A 197 -30.97 10.81 9.74
N LEU A 198 -30.03 9.98 9.29
CA LEU A 198 -28.78 10.40 8.65
C LEU A 198 -28.89 10.45 7.13
N THR A 199 -28.32 11.49 6.53
CA THR A 199 -28.05 11.57 5.08
C THR A 199 -26.59 11.90 4.82
N TYR A 200 -26.08 11.39 3.69
CA TYR A 200 -24.66 11.39 3.36
C TYR A 200 -24.45 12.14 2.05
N VAL A 201 -23.42 12.98 2.01
CA VAL A 201 -22.90 13.58 0.77
C VAL A 201 -21.44 13.16 0.65
N TRP A 202 -21.14 12.33 -0.34
CA TRP A 202 -19.79 11.90 -0.66
C TRP A 202 -19.14 12.83 -1.68
N GLU A 203 -17.88 13.16 -1.43
CA GLU A 203 -17.05 14.00 -2.28
C GLU A 203 -15.70 13.33 -2.51
N LYS A 204 -15.09 13.56 -3.67
CA LYS A 204 -13.72 13.15 -3.98
C LYS A 204 -12.85 14.41 -4.11
N MET A 205 -11.59 14.34 -3.71
CA MET A 205 -10.61 15.36 -4.08
C MET A 205 -10.30 15.27 -5.58
N GLY A 206 -10.68 16.31 -6.32
CA GLY A 206 -10.30 16.58 -7.70
C GLY A 206 -9.20 17.64 -7.80
N ALA A 207 -8.83 18.01 -9.02
CA ALA A 207 -7.73 18.97 -9.25
C ALA A 207 -8.05 20.40 -8.75
N SER A 208 -9.33 20.73 -8.60
CA SER A 208 -9.82 22.05 -8.16
C SER A 208 -10.38 22.06 -6.72
N GLY A 209 -10.21 20.96 -5.97
CA GLY A 209 -10.77 20.78 -4.63
C GLY A 209 -11.80 19.65 -4.56
N TRP A 210 -12.71 19.74 -3.60
CA TRP A 210 -13.72 18.70 -3.33
C TRP A 210 -14.87 18.74 -4.35
N GLU A 211 -15.11 17.60 -5.01
CA GLU A 211 -16.14 17.41 -6.04
C GLU A 211 -17.17 16.38 -5.58
N VAL A 212 -18.46 16.73 -5.62
CA VAL A 212 -19.57 15.85 -5.19
C VAL A 212 -19.71 14.65 -6.12
N ILE A 213 -19.74 13.44 -5.54
CA ILE A 213 -19.94 12.19 -6.28
C ILE A 213 -21.45 11.99 -6.48
N ASN A 214 -21.97 12.54 -7.60
CA ASN A 214 -23.39 12.55 -7.90
C ASN A 214 -24.06 11.17 -7.76
N GLY A 215 -25.19 11.13 -7.05
CA GLY A 215 -25.96 9.92 -6.78
C GLY A 215 -25.46 9.05 -5.62
N GLN A 216 -24.30 9.35 -5.02
CA GLN A 216 -23.78 8.60 -3.87
C GLN A 216 -24.26 9.22 -2.55
N THR A 217 -25.42 8.76 -2.08
CA THR A 217 -26.08 9.24 -0.84
C THR A 217 -26.22 8.16 0.25
N ALA A 218 -25.67 6.97 0.02
CA ALA A 218 -25.67 5.87 0.97
C ALA A 218 -24.63 6.06 2.08
N GLN A 219 -24.78 5.33 3.20
CA GLN A 219 -23.78 5.27 4.28
C GLN A 219 -22.42 4.76 3.79
N THR A 220 -22.40 3.94 2.74
CA THR A 220 -21.20 3.35 2.15
C THR A 220 -20.91 3.89 0.76
N LEU A 221 -19.63 4.11 0.45
CA LEU A 221 -19.14 4.41 -0.89
C LEU A 221 -18.18 3.30 -1.34
N THR A 222 -18.45 2.70 -2.50
CA THR A 222 -17.49 1.79 -3.14
C THR A 222 -16.51 2.58 -3.99
N VAL A 223 -15.23 2.52 -3.65
CA VAL A 223 -14.14 3.17 -4.39
C VAL A 223 -13.50 2.13 -5.32
N LEU A 224 -13.59 2.36 -6.63
CA LEU A 224 -12.99 1.51 -7.65
C LEU A 224 -11.52 1.92 -7.89
N GLY A 225 -10.63 0.95 -8.13
CA GLY A 225 -9.24 1.24 -8.51
C GLY A 225 -9.14 2.03 -9.82
N SER A 226 -10.12 1.89 -10.73
CA SER A 226 -10.20 2.74 -11.92
C SER A 226 -10.57 4.21 -11.66
N SER A 227 -10.81 4.60 -10.40
CA SER A 227 -11.17 5.97 -10.01
C SER A 227 -10.03 6.75 -9.33
N ILE A 228 -8.88 6.12 -9.07
CA ILE A 228 -7.69 6.72 -8.46
C ILE A 228 -6.42 6.17 -9.15
N ASP A 229 -5.35 6.95 -9.29
CA ASP A 229 -4.14 6.49 -9.99
C ASP A 229 -3.19 5.68 -9.10
N THR A 230 -3.08 6.10 -7.84
CA THR A 230 -2.28 5.45 -6.79
C THR A 230 -2.81 5.85 -5.43
N TYR A 231 -3.17 7.12 -5.23
CA TYR A 231 -3.85 7.59 -4.02
C TYR A 231 -5.01 8.50 -4.40
N GLY A 232 -6.07 8.52 -3.58
CA GLY A 232 -7.15 9.49 -3.71
C GLY A 232 -7.82 9.73 -2.37
N GLU A 233 -8.24 10.98 -2.15
CA GLU A 233 -8.90 11.38 -0.91
C GLU A 233 -10.40 11.53 -1.12
N TYR A 234 -11.17 11.07 -0.15
CA TYR A 234 -12.62 11.08 -0.14
C TYR A 234 -13.11 11.75 1.13
N ARG A 235 -14.14 12.58 1.02
CA ARG A 235 -14.80 13.24 2.13
C ARG A 235 -16.25 12.79 2.22
N VAL A 236 -16.75 12.62 3.43
CA VAL A 236 -18.20 12.52 3.67
C VAL A 236 -18.66 13.69 4.52
N THR A 237 -19.77 14.29 4.13
CA THR A 237 -20.56 15.18 4.99
C THR A 237 -21.77 14.40 5.48
N VAL A 238 -21.94 14.29 6.81
CA VAL A 238 -23.11 13.64 7.41
C VAL A 238 -24.04 14.71 7.97
N ASN A 239 -25.30 14.64 7.57
CA ASN A 239 -26.37 15.47 8.11
C ASN A 239 -27.32 14.60 8.92
N ARG A 240 -27.86 15.13 10.01
CA ARG A 240 -28.95 14.53 10.78
C ARG A 240 -30.18 15.42 10.68
N SER A 241 -31.30 14.87 10.23
CA SER A 241 -32.57 15.62 10.06
C SER A 241 -32.42 16.92 9.23
N GLY A 242 -31.49 16.92 8.26
CA GLY A 242 -31.21 18.07 7.39
C GLY A 242 -30.16 19.08 7.92
N VAL A 243 -29.57 18.85 9.09
CA VAL A 243 -28.51 19.70 9.67
C VAL A 243 -27.17 18.97 9.66
N GLU A 244 -26.10 19.61 9.20
CA GLU A 244 -24.74 19.04 9.23
C GLU A 244 -24.31 18.74 10.68
N ILE A 245 -23.91 17.49 10.95
CA ILE A 245 -23.37 17.07 12.25
C ILE A 245 -21.86 16.83 12.22
N GLY A 246 -21.26 16.76 11.03
CA GLY A 246 -19.82 16.69 10.87
C GLY A 246 -19.37 16.25 9.48
N LYS A 247 -18.06 16.30 9.29
CA LYS A 247 -17.35 15.81 8.10
C LYS A 247 -16.18 14.94 8.52
N ASP A 248 -15.79 14.01 7.68
CA ASP A 248 -14.50 13.31 7.80
C ASP A 248 -13.87 13.05 6.42
N ILE A 249 -12.55 12.88 6.39
CA ILE A 249 -11.73 12.69 5.20
C ILE A 249 -10.90 11.40 5.34
N GLN A 250 -10.96 10.52 4.33
CA GLN A 250 -10.19 9.29 4.29
C GLN A 250 -9.44 9.16 2.96
N GLY A 251 -8.17 8.78 3.05
CA GLY A 251 -7.36 8.38 1.90
C GLY A 251 -7.58 6.92 1.51
N VAL A 252 -7.68 6.65 0.22
CA VAL A 252 -7.69 5.31 -0.37
C VAL A 252 -6.42 5.13 -1.19
N MET A 253 -5.78 3.96 -1.02
CA MET A 253 -4.55 3.59 -1.72
C MET A 253 -4.84 2.52 -2.78
N ASP A 254 -4.43 2.74 -4.02
CA ASP A 254 -4.37 1.72 -5.07
C ASP A 254 -2.95 1.14 -5.15
N ALA A 255 -2.80 -0.09 -4.65
CA ALA A 255 -1.59 -0.91 -4.73
C ALA A 255 -1.71 -2.01 -5.82
N SER A 256 -2.71 -1.92 -6.71
CA SER A 256 -3.29 -3.07 -7.42
C SER A 256 -2.60 -3.58 -8.67
N ASP A 257 -1.40 -3.11 -9.03
CA ASP A 257 -0.68 -3.70 -10.15
C ASP A 257 -0.18 -5.11 -9.75
N PRO A 258 -0.72 -6.23 -10.29
CA PRO A 258 -0.57 -7.55 -9.64
C PRO A 258 0.11 -8.58 -10.55
N TYR A 259 0.60 -8.13 -11.71
CA TYR A 259 1.15 -8.98 -12.75
C TYR A 259 2.64 -8.71 -12.91
N ASP A 260 3.36 -9.74 -13.35
CA ASP A 260 4.77 -9.69 -13.69
C ASP A 260 5.01 -10.48 -14.99
N ILE A 261 6.15 -10.25 -15.63
CA ILE A 261 6.60 -10.97 -16.82
C ILE A 261 7.73 -11.93 -16.39
N ASP A 262 7.38 -13.20 -16.17
CA ASP A 262 8.37 -14.28 -16.10
C ASP A 262 8.96 -14.44 -17.51
N ALA A 263 10.25 -14.12 -17.68
CA ALA A 263 10.87 -14.00 -19.00
C ALA A 263 11.12 -15.36 -19.67
N ARG A 264 11.26 -16.44 -18.88
CA ARG A 264 11.50 -17.82 -19.32
C ARG A 264 12.54 -17.94 -20.46
N PRO A 265 13.81 -17.58 -20.21
CA PRO A 265 14.87 -17.72 -21.18
C PRO A 265 15.24 -19.20 -21.43
N THR A 266 15.82 -19.47 -22.59
CA THR A 266 16.43 -20.75 -22.94
C THR A 266 17.67 -20.49 -23.81
N PRO A 267 18.88 -20.87 -23.36
CA PRO A 267 19.20 -21.49 -22.07
C PRO A 267 18.90 -20.60 -20.85
N GLU A 268 18.77 -21.20 -19.67
CA GLU A 268 18.39 -20.51 -18.41
C GLU A 268 19.48 -19.56 -17.88
N ASP A 269 20.74 -19.77 -18.29
CA ASP A 269 21.89 -18.94 -17.92
C ASP A 269 21.99 -17.64 -18.74
N GLU A 270 21.09 -17.43 -19.71
CA GLU A 270 21.04 -16.28 -20.63
C GLU A 270 22.36 -16.02 -21.40
N ALA A 271 23.22 -17.04 -21.53
CA ALA A 271 24.54 -16.88 -22.14
C ALA A 271 24.52 -17.07 -23.67
N ILE A 272 25.15 -16.14 -24.40
CA ILE A 272 25.46 -16.25 -25.84
C ILE A 272 26.98 -16.27 -25.99
N SER A 273 27.49 -17.28 -26.69
CA SER A 273 28.92 -17.45 -26.98
C SER A 273 29.32 -16.71 -28.25
N GLU A 274 30.47 -16.06 -28.23
CA GLU A 274 31.12 -15.47 -29.41
C GLU A 274 31.56 -16.54 -30.41
N ASP A 275 32.10 -17.67 -29.92
CA ASP A 275 32.48 -18.83 -30.74
C ASP A 275 31.26 -19.46 -31.43
N GLU A 276 31.37 -19.72 -32.74
CA GLU A 276 30.34 -20.35 -33.57
C GLU A 276 29.89 -21.72 -33.06
N SER A 277 30.81 -22.47 -32.44
CA SER A 277 30.56 -23.79 -31.84
C SER A 277 29.80 -23.73 -30.50
N GLY A 278 29.74 -22.56 -29.86
CA GLY A 278 28.96 -22.33 -28.65
C GLY A 278 27.51 -21.91 -28.90
N ASN A 279 26.76 -21.62 -27.83
CA ASN A 279 25.36 -21.21 -27.95
C ASN A 279 25.21 -19.86 -28.68
N GLY A 280 24.50 -19.83 -29.80
CA GLY A 280 24.34 -18.63 -30.65
C GLY A 280 23.11 -17.77 -30.39
N LYS A 281 22.23 -18.13 -29.43
CA LYS A 281 21.01 -17.35 -29.12
C LYS A 281 20.43 -17.64 -27.74
N VAL A 282 19.69 -16.68 -27.19
CA VAL A 282 18.77 -16.88 -26.06
C VAL A 282 17.35 -16.69 -26.55
N THR A 283 16.46 -17.64 -26.27
CA THR A 283 15.05 -17.60 -26.65
C THR A 283 14.20 -17.31 -25.44
N TYR A 284 13.43 -16.21 -25.49
CA TYR A 284 12.50 -15.82 -24.45
C TYR A 284 11.11 -16.38 -24.75
N THR A 285 10.42 -16.92 -23.74
CA THR A 285 9.05 -17.47 -23.87
C THR A 285 8.13 -16.93 -22.76
N PRO A 286 7.89 -15.61 -22.70
CA PRO A 286 7.48 -14.98 -21.46
C PRO A 286 6.04 -15.33 -21.06
N TRP A 287 5.80 -15.37 -19.75
CA TRP A 287 4.47 -15.55 -19.18
C TRP A 287 4.05 -14.29 -18.43
N ILE A 288 2.79 -13.89 -18.60
CA ILE A 288 2.14 -13.02 -17.60
C ILE A 288 1.76 -13.91 -16.43
N VAL A 289 2.40 -13.69 -15.28
CA VAL A 289 2.16 -14.44 -14.03
C VAL A 289 1.53 -13.55 -12.97
N LYS A 290 0.84 -14.15 -11.99
CA LYS A 290 0.47 -13.41 -10.77
C LYS A 290 1.73 -13.14 -9.95
N ARG A 291 1.96 -11.87 -9.59
CA ARG A 291 3.13 -11.41 -8.82
C ARG A 291 3.35 -12.28 -7.58
N GLY A 292 4.60 -12.70 -7.36
CA GLY A 292 4.98 -13.61 -6.26
C GLY A 292 4.62 -15.08 -6.48
N THR A 293 4.21 -15.48 -7.68
CA THR A 293 3.89 -16.88 -8.04
C THR A 293 4.44 -17.25 -9.41
N ASN A 294 4.61 -18.56 -9.68
CA ASN A 294 4.95 -19.07 -11.01
C ASN A 294 3.69 -19.47 -11.82
N THR A 295 2.51 -18.97 -11.45
CA THR A 295 1.24 -19.33 -12.09
C THR A 295 0.95 -18.37 -13.24
N GLN A 296 0.95 -18.90 -14.47
CA GLN A 296 0.52 -18.16 -15.67
C GLN A 296 -0.95 -17.76 -15.54
N VAL A 297 -1.23 -16.46 -15.66
CA VAL A 297 -2.60 -15.90 -15.60
C VAL A 297 -3.16 -15.55 -16.97
N VAL A 298 -2.31 -15.31 -17.97
CA VAL A 298 -2.72 -15.13 -19.38
C VAL A 298 -1.97 -16.12 -20.25
N LYS A 299 -2.69 -17.09 -20.82
CA LYS A 299 -2.11 -18.22 -21.57
C LYS A 299 -1.56 -17.83 -22.94
N ASP A 300 -2.27 -16.94 -23.64
CA ASP A 300 -1.99 -16.54 -25.03
C ASP A 300 -1.41 -15.11 -25.12
N ALA A 301 -0.69 -14.68 -24.07
CA ALA A 301 -0.08 -13.36 -24.01
C ALA A 301 0.98 -13.19 -25.12
N LYS A 302 1.03 -11.99 -25.71
CA LYS A 302 2.08 -11.58 -26.62
C LYS A 302 2.87 -10.42 -26.04
N PHE A 303 4.10 -10.25 -26.52
CA PHE A 303 5.05 -9.29 -25.98
C PHE A 303 5.81 -8.59 -27.10
N PHE A 304 6.12 -7.32 -26.89
CA PHE A 304 7.08 -6.54 -27.66
C PHE A 304 8.47 -6.71 -27.04
N PHE A 305 9.48 -6.83 -27.90
CA PHE A 305 10.87 -7.01 -27.50
C PHE A 305 11.74 -5.90 -28.09
N VAL A 306 12.51 -5.22 -27.25
CA VAL A 306 13.44 -4.16 -27.64
C VAL A 306 14.84 -4.56 -27.18
N VAL A 307 15.71 -4.90 -28.13
CA VAL A 307 17.12 -5.24 -27.85
C VAL A 307 17.98 -4.00 -28.09
N LYS A 308 18.88 -3.69 -27.15
CA LYS A 308 19.74 -2.49 -27.19
C LYS A 308 21.11 -2.72 -26.57
N ASP A 309 22.11 -1.99 -27.05
CA ASP A 309 23.46 -1.96 -26.46
C ASP A 309 23.52 -1.14 -25.16
N ALA A 310 24.71 -1.02 -24.58
CA ALA A 310 24.97 -0.22 -23.38
C ALA A 310 24.76 1.30 -23.57
N ALA A 311 24.82 1.81 -24.80
CA ALA A 311 24.53 3.21 -25.14
C ALA A 311 23.05 3.47 -25.46
N GLY A 312 22.22 2.41 -25.50
CA GLY A 312 20.80 2.47 -25.85
C GLY A 312 20.51 2.43 -27.36
N VAL A 313 21.52 2.15 -28.20
CA VAL A 313 21.32 1.92 -29.65
C VAL A 313 20.54 0.63 -29.85
N LEU A 314 19.53 0.67 -30.71
CA LEU A 314 18.60 -0.43 -30.91
C LEU A 314 19.15 -1.46 -31.91
N LEU A 315 19.26 -2.71 -31.48
CA LEU A 315 19.95 -3.78 -32.21
C LEU A 315 19.01 -4.67 -33.04
N ASN A 316 17.72 -4.73 -32.68
CA ASN A 316 16.73 -5.47 -33.48
C ASN A 316 16.05 -4.63 -34.57
N GLY A 317 15.14 -5.23 -35.35
CA GLY A 317 14.38 -4.53 -36.39
C GLY A 317 13.31 -3.57 -35.84
N LYS A 318 13.00 -2.50 -36.59
CA LYS A 318 11.86 -1.61 -36.28
C LYS A 318 10.52 -2.34 -36.41
N ALA A 319 10.43 -3.36 -37.27
CA ALA A 319 9.28 -4.24 -37.38
C ALA A 319 9.13 -5.10 -36.12
N ASP A 320 10.19 -5.82 -35.75
CA ASP A 320 10.25 -6.70 -34.57
C ASP A 320 9.80 -6.00 -33.28
N ARG A 321 10.28 -4.77 -33.04
CA ARG A 321 9.88 -3.96 -31.87
C ARG A 321 8.40 -3.56 -31.85
N LYS A 322 7.71 -3.66 -32.98
CA LYS A 322 6.31 -3.22 -33.17
C LYS A 322 5.34 -4.37 -33.39
N THR A 323 5.81 -5.60 -33.49
CA THR A 323 4.98 -6.80 -33.64
C THR A 323 5.02 -7.58 -32.34
N ALA A 324 3.87 -7.70 -31.67
CA ALA A 324 3.79 -8.51 -30.47
C ALA A 324 3.87 -10.00 -30.82
N VAL A 325 4.72 -10.75 -30.12
CA VAL A 325 4.97 -12.17 -30.33
C VAL A 325 5.00 -12.92 -28.99
N ALA A 326 4.62 -14.20 -28.99
CA ALA A 326 4.67 -15.04 -27.78
C ALA A 326 6.10 -15.49 -27.40
N SER A 327 7.07 -15.35 -28.32
CA SER A 327 8.46 -15.69 -28.11
C SER A 327 9.37 -14.86 -29.01
N TYR A 328 10.58 -14.59 -28.56
CA TYR A 328 11.59 -13.85 -29.32
C TYR A 328 12.99 -14.38 -29.05
N ALA A 329 13.85 -14.40 -30.07
CA ALA A 329 15.24 -14.84 -29.96
C ALA A 329 16.19 -13.64 -30.06
N VAL A 330 17.04 -13.49 -29.05
CA VAL A 330 18.21 -12.61 -29.09
C VAL A 330 19.39 -13.42 -29.64
N THR A 331 20.10 -12.90 -30.64
CA THR A 331 21.11 -13.66 -31.42
C THR A 331 22.52 -13.13 -31.24
N ARG A 332 23.52 -14.00 -31.50
CA ARG A 332 24.95 -13.66 -31.57
C ARG A 332 25.23 -12.42 -32.42
N ASP A 333 24.56 -12.27 -33.55
CA ASP A 333 24.74 -11.11 -34.45
C ASP A 333 24.42 -9.77 -33.75
N MET A 334 23.44 -9.75 -32.83
CA MET A 334 23.12 -8.55 -32.04
C MET A 334 24.24 -8.24 -31.03
N CYS A 335 24.86 -9.26 -30.43
CA CYS A 335 26.03 -9.11 -29.55
C CYS A 335 27.25 -8.60 -30.34
N LEU A 336 27.52 -9.18 -31.52
CA LEU A 336 28.62 -8.76 -32.40
C LEU A 336 28.42 -7.33 -32.92
N GLN A 337 27.18 -6.94 -33.24
CA GLN A 337 26.84 -5.56 -33.61
C GLN A 337 27.08 -4.56 -32.46
N SER A 338 26.87 -4.99 -31.21
CA SER A 338 27.12 -4.21 -29.99
C SER A 338 28.62 -4.13 -29.62
N GLY A 339 29.41 -5.14 -30.01
CA GLY A 339 30.80 -5.30 -29.57
C GLY A 339 30.93 -5.64 -28.07
N GLY A 340 29.88 -6.22 -27.47
CA GLY A 340 29.84 -6.52 -26.03
C GLY A 340 28.41 -6.80 -25.52
N ASP A 341 28.22 -6.63 -24.21
CA ASP A 341 26.95 -6.90 -23.53
C ASP A 341 25.76 -6.12 -24.13
N ILE A 342 24.60 -6.77 -24.14
CA ILE A 342 23.33 -6.24 -24.65
C ILE A 342 22.22 -6.42 -23.62
N SER A 343 21.14 -5.64 -23.75
CA SER A 343 19.97 -5.75 -22.89
C SER A 343 18.69 -5.90 -23.71
N VAL A 344 17.79 -6.77 -23.25
CA VAL A 344 16.44 -6.92 -23.79
C VAL A 344 15.43 -6.26 -22.85
N THR A 345 14.49 -5.53 -23.45
CA THR A 345 13.30 -4.98 -22.78
C THR A 345 12.07 -5.71 -23.31
N ILE A 346 11.39 -6.45 -22.44
CA ILE A 346 10.15 -7.18 -22.75
C ILE A 346 8.97 -6.33 -22.26
N THR A 347 7.89 -6.23 -23.03
CA THR A 347 6.68 -5.48 -22.68
C THR A 347 5.43 -6.22 -23.17
N SER A 348 4.39 -6.38 -22.34
CA SER A 348 3.16 -7.08 -22.77
C SER A 348 2.34 -6.28 -23.79
N GLU A 349 1.71 -6.98 -24.73
CA GLU A 349 0.57 -6.46 -25.50
C GLU A 349 -0.63 -6.23 -24.56
N SER A 350 -1.39 -5.16 -24.79
CA SER A 350 -2.30 -4.54 -23.81
C SER A 350 -3.77 -4.65 -24.15
#